data_AF-A0A9P6XPL5-F1
#
_entry.id   AF-A0A9P6XPL5-F1
#
_cell.length_a   1.000
_cell.length_b   1.000
_cell.length_c   1.000
_cell.angle_alpha   90.00
_cell.angle_beta   90.00
_cell.angle_gamma   90.00
#
_symmetry.space_group_name_H-M   'P 1'
#
loop_
_entity.id
_entity.type
_entity.pdbx_description
1 polymer ?
#
loop_
_entity_poly.entity_id
_entity_poly.type
_entity_poly.pdbx_seq_one_letter_code
_entity_poly.pdbx_strand_id
1 'polypeptide(L)'
;MKGTQAAESADKDIPSLRERLLSGPSGPGELLVLQGEPWWFYTACQAHDCPGTALAMLYSPDQSKMVGRLTARCRVWWLGEPTAEQREQIEQLRPLDDAALKEDSALCE
;
A
#
# COMPACT_ATOMS: atom_id res chain seq x y z
N MET A 1 -8.67 -2.72 -7.42
CA MET A 1 -8.99 -1.50 -6.64
C MET A 1 -9.24 -0.36 -7.62
N LYS A 2 -10.11 0.61 -7.32
CA LYS A 2 -10.39 1.72 -8.24
C LYS A 2 -9.16 2.62 -8.32
N GLY A 3 -8.73 3.00 -9.53
CA GLY A 3 -7.58 3.89 -9.74
C GLY A 3 -6.20 3.24 -9.68
N THR A 4 -6.10 1.91 -9.55
CA THR A 4 -4.80 1.20 -9.49
C THR A 4 -4.48 0.39 -10.75
N GLN A 5 -5.19 0.59 -11.87
CA GLN A 5 -4.94 -0.18 -13.08
C GLN A 5 -3.50 0.00 -13.60
N ALA A 6 -2.93 1.19 -13.44
CA ALA A 6 -1.54 1.47 -13.81
C ALA A 6 -0.50 0.82 -12.88
N ALA A 7 -0.91 0.25 -11.74
CA ALA A 7 -0.03 -0.49 -10.84
C ALA A 7 0.01 -2.00 -11.15
N GLU A 8 -0.87 -2.48 -12.03
CA GLU A 8 -0.84 -3.85 -12.53
C GLU A 8 0.29 -4.05 -13.53
N SER A 9 0.76 -5.29 -13.64
CA SER A 9 1.65 -5.69 -14.72
C SER A 9 0.86 -5.82 -16.03
N ALA A 10 1.49 -5.49 -17.16
CA ALA A 10 0.96 -5.80 -18.49
C ALA A 10 1.27 -7.25 -18.90
N ASP A 11 2.24 -7.89 -18.25
CA ASP A 11 2.60 -9.29 -18.44
C ASP A 11 1.58 -10.21 -17.76
N LYS A 12 1.04 -11.15 -18.53
CA LYS A 12 0.01 -12.11 -18.09
C LYS A 12 0.57 -13.27 -17.28
N ASP A 13 1.87 -13.49 -17.36
CA ASP A 13 2.55 -14.54 -16.59
C ASP A 13 2.91 -14.05 -15.17
N ILE A 14 2.81 -12.73 -14.92
CA ILE A 14 2.96 -12.15 -13.58
C ILE A 14 1.62 -12.23 -12.84
N PRO A 15 1.58 -12.78 -11.60
CA PRO A 15 0.37 -12.80 -10.80
C PRO A 15 -0.21 -11.41 -10.58
N SER A 16 -1.54 -11.35 -10.38
CA SER A 16 -2.22 -10.07 -10.18
C SER A 16 -1.64 -9.30 -8.99
N LEU A 17 -1.73 -7.98 -9.00
CA LEU A 17 -1.27 -7.14 -7.88
C LEU A 17 -1.85 -7.61 -6.54
N ARG A 18 -3.12 -8.05 -6.53
CA ARG A 18 -3.75 -8.56 -5.31
C ARG A 18 -3.08 -9.84 -4.82
N GLU A 19 -2.82 -10.80 -5.70
CA GLU A 19 -2.14 -12.05 -5.33
C GLU A 19 -0.73 -11.77 -4.83
N ARG A 20 -0.01 -10.86 -5.50
CA ARG A 20 1.32 -10.43 -5.07
C ARG A 20 1.28 -9.80 -3.69
N LEU A 21 0.42 -8.80 -3.45
CA LEU A 21 0.29 -8.13 -2.15
C LEU A 21 -0.08 -9.05 -0.99
N LEU A 22 -0.83 -10.13 -1.26
CA LEU A 22 -1.28 -11.08 -0.25
C LEU A 22 -0.39 -12.32 -0.15
N SER A 23 0.71 -12.38 -0.90
CA SER A 23 1.62 -13.54 -0.91
C SER A 23 2.60 -13.52 0.28
N GLY A 24 2.91 -12.34 0.81
CA GLY A 24 3.94 -12.16 1.82
C GLY A 24 3.41 -11.78 3.20
N PRO A 25 4.28 -11.21 4.05
CA PRO A 25 3.92 -10.74 5.38
C PRO A 25 2.73 -9.78 5.36
N SER A 26 1.79 -10.01 6.27
CA SER A 26 0.76 -9.07 6.68
C SER A 26 0.71 -9.03 8.20
N GLY A 27 0.53 -7.83 8.76
CA GLY A 27 0.42 -7.62 10.19
C GLY A 27 -1.04 -7.62 10.66
N PRO A 28 -1.30 -7.89 11.96
CA PRO A 28 -2.62 -7.61 12.54
C PRO A 28 -2.95 -6.12 12.41
N GLY A 29 -4.24 -5.80 12.38
CA GLY A 29 -4.69 -4.41 12.35
C GLY A 29 -4.31 -3.67 13.64
N GLU A 30 -3.76 -2.47 13.50
CA GLU A 30 -3.43 -1.59 14.63
C GLU A 30 -4.46 -0.47 14.72
N LEU A 31 -5.03 -0.24 15.91
CA LEU A 31 -6.00 0.84 16.11
C LEU A 31 -5.28 2.16 16.36
N LEU A 32 -5.63 3.18 15.58
CA LEU A 32 -5.14 4.55 15.67
C LEU A 32 -6.30 5.50 15.89
N VAL A 33 -6.01 6.67 16.46
CA VAL A 33 -6.97 7.77 16.59
C VAL A 33 -6.45 8.94 15.78
N LEU A 34 -7.20 9.34 14.76
CA LEU A 34 -6.89 10.49 13.90
C LEU A 34 -8.05 11.48 13.97
N GLN A 35 -7.77 12.71 14.37
CA GLN A 35 -8.79 13.74 14.59
C GLN A 35 -9.93 13.31 15.53
N GLY A 36 -9.65 12.42 16.50
CA GLY A 36 -10.66 11.90 17.43
C GLY A 36 -11.47 10.71 16.90
N GLU A 37 -11.25 10.29 15.66
CA GLU A 37 -11.95 9.15 15.03
C GLU A 37 -11.06 7.90 15.03
N PRO A 38 -11.64 6.69 15.21
CA PRO A 38 -10.90 5.44 15.16
C PRO A 38 -10.58 5.04 13.71
N TRP A 39 -9.32 4.66 13.47
CA TRP A 39 -8.83 4.14 12.20
C TRP A 39 -8.01 2.87 12.44
N TRP A 40 -8.30 1.83 11.68
CA TRP A 40 -7.50 0.61 11.65
C TRP A 40 -6.40 0.73 10.61
N PHE A 41 -5.15 0.56 11.04
CA PHE A 41 -3.99 0.51 10.19
C PHE A 41 -3.66 -0.93 9.80
N TYR A 42 -3.51 -1.19 8.50
CA TYR A 42 -3.19 -2.50 7.95
C TYR A 42 -1.99 -2.43 7.00
N THR A 43 -1.21 -3.50 6.97
CA THR A 43 -0.10 -3.67 6.03
C THR A 43 -0.16 -5.02 5.35
N ALA A 44 0.26 -5.06 4.08
CA ALA A 44 0.47 -6.27 3.32
C ALA A 44 1.59 -6.04 2.29
N CYS A 45 2.36 -7.07 1.95
CA CYS A 45 3.39 -6.96 0.94
C CYS A 45 3.67 -8.28 0.22
N GLN A 46 4.38 -8.19 -0.90
CA GLN A 46 4.78 -9.35 -1.69
C GLN A 46 5.87 -10.16 -1.00
N ALA A 47 5.72 -11.48 -1.02
CA ALA A 47 6.74 -12.40 -0.53
C ALA A 47 8.07 -12.12 -1.24
N HIS A 48 9.14 -12.00 -0.45
CA HIS A 48 10.50 -11.71 -0.92
C HIS A 48 10.69 -10.34 -1.62
N ASP A 49 9.66 -9.49 -1.71
CA ASP A 49 9.73 -8.14 -2.31
C ASP A 49 8.86 -7.13 -1.52
N CYS A 50 9.03 -7.12 -0.19
CA CYS A 50 8.23 -6.23 0.65
C CYS A 50 8.52 -4.74 0.48
N PRO A 51 9.72 -4.29 0.05
CA PRO A 51 9.90 -2.91 -0.35
C PRO A 51 9.18 -2.59 -1.66
N GLY A 52 9.35 -3.42 -2.70
CA GLY A 52 8.90 -3.11 -4.07
C GLY A 52 7.40 -3.22 -4.30
N THR A 53 6.73 -4.17 -3.65
CA THR A 53 5.27 -4.35 -3.76
C THR A 53 4.64 -4.42 -2.36
N ALA A 54 4.05 -3.31 -1.93
CA ALA A 54 3.55 -3.11 -0.56
C ALA A 54 2.29 -2.25 -0.50
N LEU A 55 1.48 -2.48 0.52
CA LEU A 55 0.28 -1.73 0.82
C LEU A 55 0.28 -1.34 2.30
N ALA A 56 0.01 -0.07 2.58
CA ALA A 56 -0.25 0.46 3.92
C ALA A 56 -1.57 1.22 3.88
N MET A 57 -2.54 0.87 4.73
CA MET A 57 -3.89 1.45 4.67
C MET A 57 -4.42 1.86 6.03
N LEU A 58 -5.27 2.88 6.01
CA LEU A 58 -6.15 3.28 7.09
C LEU A 58 -7.60 2.96 6.70
N TYR A 59 -8.31 2.28 7.58
CA TYR A 59 -9.71 1.94 7.42
C TYR A 59 -10.54 2.47 8.60
N SER A 60 -11.55 3.27 8.32
CA SER A 60 -12.55 3.69 9.31
C SER A 60 -13.86 2.95 9.05
N PRO A 61 -14.30 2.06 9.95
CA PRO A 61 -15.58 1.36 9.81
C PRO A 61 -16.76 2.34 9.87
N ASP A 62 -16.69 3.33 10.76
CA ASP A 62 -17.75 4.32 10.97
C ASP A 62 -18.00 5.19 9.74
N GLN A 63 -16.92 5.54 9.03
CA GLN A 63 -17.00 6.34 7.80
C GLN A 63 -17.14 5.46 6.54
N SER A 64 -17.10 4.13 6.67
CA SER A 64 -16.98 3.19 5.53
C SER A 64 -15.89 3.62 4.54
N LYS A 65 -14.79 4.18 5.06
CA LYS A 65 -13.74 4.83 4.26
C LYS A 65 -12.43 4.08 4.42
N MET A 66 -11.74 3.94 3.30
CA MET A 66 -10.43 3.31 3.23
C MET A 66 -9.50 4.19 2.40
N VAL A 67 -8.34 4.51 2.96
CA VAL A 67 -7.30 5.26 2.29
C VAL A 67 -5.96 4.58 2.50
N GLY A 68 -4.99 4.80 1.62
CA GLY A 68 -3.72 4.10 1.75
C GLY A 68 -2.65 4.52 0.78
N ARG A 69 -1.45 4.00 1.01
CA ARG A 69 -0.32 4.05 0.10
C ARG A 69 -0.08 2.67 -0.49
N LEU A 70 -0.08 2.59 -1.81
CA LEU A 70 0.40 1.45 -2.57
C LEU A 70 1.79 1.77 -3.12
N THR A 71 2.74 0.87 -2.91
CA THR A 71 4.01 0.83 -3.63
C THR A 71 4.01 -0.42 -4.49
N ALA A 72 4.31 -0.26 -5.77
CA ALA A 72 4.39 -1.29 -6.79
C ALA A 72 5.09 -0.66 -8.00
N ARG A 73 5.67 -1.46 -8.90
CA ARG A 73 6.27 -0.96 -10.15
C ARG A 73 7.11 0.33 -9.98
N CYS A 74 7.84 0.40 -8.86
CA CYS A 74 8.77 1.47 -8.55
C CYS A 74 8.11 2.86 -8.46
N ARG A 75 6.81 2.88 -8.12
CA ARG A 75 5.98 4.08 -7.98
C ARG A 75 5.11 4.00 -6.73
N VAL A 76 4.64 5.17 -6.30
CA VAL A 76 3.71 5.33 -5.19
C VAL A 76 2.35 5.78 -5.73
N TRP A 77 1.28 5.14 -5.27
CA TRP A 77 -0.10 5.58 -5.49
C TRP A 77 -0.80 5.81 -4.16
N TRP A 78 -1.50 6.95 -4.09
CA TRP A 78 -2.41 7.25 -3.00
C TRP A 78 -3.82 6.78 -3.36
N LEU A 79 -4.41 6.00 -2.45
CA LEU A 79 -5.68 5.33 -2.64
C LEU A 79 -6.76 6.00 -1.79
N GLY A 80 -7.96 6.17 -2.34
CA GLY A 80 -9.11 6.68 -1.60
C GLY A 80 -9.02 8.17 -1.22
N GLU A 81 -8.13 8.93 -1.87
CA GLU A 81 -7.93 10.37 -1.65
C GLU A 81 -7.63 10.71 -0.18
N PRO A 82 -6.48 10.25 0.36
CA PRO A 82 -6.10 10.54 1.74
C PRO A 82 -5.80 12.03 1.91
N THR A 83 -6.19 12.56 3.07
CA THR A 83 -5.79 13.90 3.53
C THR A 83 -4.28 13.96 3.81
N ALA A 84 -3.72 15.17 3.95
CA ALA A 84 -2.30 15.34 4.25
C ALA A 84 -1.89 14.62 5.56
N GLU A 85 -2.70 14.74 6.62
CA GLU A 85 -2.47 14.07 7.91
C GLU A 85 -2.51 12.54 7.78
N GLN A 86 -3.44 12.00 6.99
CA GLN A 86 -3.50 10.55 6.74
C GLN A 86 -2.26 10.06 5.99
N ARG A 87 -1.76 10.84 5.02
CA ARG A 87 -0.51 10.52 4.31
C ARG A 87 0.67 10.53 5.26
N GLU A 88 0.80 11.58 6.07
CA GLU A 88 1.86 11.72 7.06
C GLU A 88 1.84 10.56 8.06
N GLN A 89 0.67 10.20 8.59
CA GLN A 89 0.54 9.06 9.50
C GLN A 89 1.00 7.75 8.86
N ILE A 90 0.60 7.50 7.61
CA ILE A 90 1.03 6.30 6.87
C ILE A 90 2.54 6.32 6.65
N GLU A 91 3.13 7.46 6.32
CA GLU A 91 4.57 7.62 6.13
C GLU A 91 5.37 7.42 7.42
N GLN A 92 4.87 7.89 8.56
CA GLN A 92 5.49 7.68 9.87
C GLN A 92 5.46 6.20 10.28
N LEU A 93 4.33 5.51 10.09
CA LEU A 93 4.17 4.11 10.48
C LEU A 93 4.88 3.15 9.53
N ARG A 94 4.88 3.48 8.24
CA ARG A 94 5.58 2.74 7.19
C ARG A 94 6.36 3.72 6.31
N PRO A 95 7.59 4.07 6.71
CA PRO A 95 8.49 4.83 5.85
C PRO A 95 8.66 4.15 4.51
N LEU A 96 8.77 4.95 3.44
CA LEU A 96 9.12 4.41 2.14
C LEU A 96 10.60 4.05 2.15
N ASP A 97 10.94 2.86 1.68
CA ASP A 97 12.32 2.48 1.44
C ASP A 97 12.70 2.96 0.03
N ASP A 98 13.74 3.76 -0.10
CA ASP A 98 14.21 4.24 -1.41
C ASP A 98 14.58 3.10 -2.36
N ALA A 99 14.95 1.93 -1.82
CA ALA A 99 15.16 0.72 -2.62
C ALA A 99 13.90 0.29 -3.38
N ALA A 100 12.71 0.59 -2.86
CA ALA A 100 11.42 0.30 -3.49
C ALA A 100 11.16 1.12 -4.76
N LEU A 101 11.89 2.22 -4.97
CA LEU A 101 11.73 3.11 -6.11
C LEU A 101 12.86 2.96 -7.14
N LYS A 102 13.85 2.11 -6.88
CA LYS A 102 14.96 1.91 -7.81
C LYS A 102 14.53 1.04 -8.98
N GLU A 103 14.83 1.50 -10.19
CA GLU A 103 14.48 0.87 -11.48
C GLU A 103 15.26 -0.42 -11.81
N ASP A 104 15.87 -1.08 -10.82
CA ASP A 104 16.78 -2.22 -11.02
C ASP A 104 16.06 -3.60 -10.97
N SER A 105 14.72 -3.61 -11.03
CA SER A 105 13.94 -4.84 -11.01
C SER A 105 13.05 -4.95 -12.25
N ALA A 106 12.96 -6.16 -12.82
CA ALA A 106 12.02 -6.50 -13.90
C ALA A 106 10.53 -6.24 -13.54
N LEU A 107 10.25 -5.85 -12.29
CA LEU A 107 8.94 -5.53 -11.77
C LEU A 107 8.58 -4.04 -11.90
N CYS A 108 9.50 -3.17 -12.35
CA CYS A 108 9.24 -1.74 -12.59
C CYS A 108 8.53 -1.46 -13.94
N GLU A 109 8.58 -2.40 -14.89
CA GLU A 109 7.97 -2.29 -16.23
C GLU A 109 6.45 -2.49 -16.26
#